data_AF-A0A6J6P6Y2-F1
#
_entry.id   AF-A0A6J6P6Y2-F1
#
_cell.length_a   1.000
_cell.length_b   1.000
_cell.length_c   1.000
_cell.angle_alpha   90.00
_cell.angle_beta   90.00
_cell.angle_gamma   90.00
#
_symmetry.space_group_name_H-M   'P 1'
#
loop_
_entity.id
_entity.type
_entity.pdbx_description
1 polymer ?
#
loop_
_entity_poly.entity_id
_entity_poly.type
_entity_poly.pdbx_seq_one_letter_code
_entity_poly.pdbx_strand_id
1 'polypeptide(L)' 'MPVQFFFVEGQWDAVTEGVGLVGYGDKDFNKAREQVFDALRFFYQRDDIEFTEEIIEVEE' A
#
# COMPACT_ATOMS: atom_id res chain seq x y z
N MET A 1 8.88 -3.53 -7.08
CA MET A 1 9.08 -2.69 -5.88
C MET A 1 8.24 -3.25 -4.75
N PRO A 2 8.86 -3.62 -3.62
CA PRO A 2 8.15 -4.24 -2.50
C PRO A 2 7.21 -3.25 -1.82
N VAL A 3 5.95 -3.66 -1.63
CA VAL A 3 4.93 -2.90 -0.92
C VAL A 3 4.32 -3.81 0.14
N GLN A 4 4.44 -3.40 1.39
CA GLN A 4 4.02 -4.18 2.54
C GLN A 4 2.69 -3.65 3.04
N PHE A 5 1.63 -4.45 2.92
CA PHE A 5 0.29 -4.11 3.40
C PHE A 5 0.07 -4.64 4.81
N PHE A 6 -0.55 -3.84 5.66
CA PHE A 6 -0.90 -4.22 7.03
C PHE A 6 -2.28 -3.70 7.40
N PHE A 7 -2.93 -4.40 8.33
CA PHE A 7 -4.28 -4.09 8.78
C PHE A 7 -4.24 -3.58 10.22
N VAL A 8 -4.51 -2.30 10.44
CA VAL A 8 -4.43 -1.64 11.75
C VAL A 8 -5.71 -0.82 11.98
N GLU A 9 -6.22 -0.82 13.21
CA GLU A 9 -7.43 -0.07 13.60
C GLU A 9 -8.64 -0.32 12.68
N GLY A 10 -8.72 -1.52 12.10
CA GLY A 10 -9.81 -1.91 11.20
C GLY A 10 -9.68 -1.37 9.78
N GLN A 11 -8.48 -0.98 9.35
CA GLN A 11 -8.18 -0.43 8.03
C GLN A 11 -6.88 -1.01 7.46
N TRP A 12 -6.83 -1.16 6.13
CA TRP A 12 -5.64 -1.54 5.39
C TRP A 12 -4.83 -0.31 5.00
N ASP A 13 -3.55 -0.34 5.34
CA ASP A 13 -2.53 0.61 4.93
C ASP A 13 -1.32 -0.13 4.37
N ALA A 14 -0.38 0.62 3.77
CA ALA A 14 0.84 0.04 3.24
C ALA A 14 2.08 0.87 3.55
N VAL A 15 3.24 0.23 3.48
CA VAL A 15 4.54 0.89 3.54
C VAL A 15 5.42 0.40 2.39
N THR A 16 6.21 1.31 1.82
CA THR A 16 7.24 0.98 0.83
C THR A 16 8.51 1.77 1.10
N GLU A 17 9.64 1.16 0.78
CA GLU A 17 10.93 1.82 0.85
C GLU A 17 10.96 3.05 -0.08
N GLY A 18 11.44 4.19 0.44
CA GLY A 18 11.56 5.44 -0.30
C GLY A 18 10.33 6.37 -0.26
N VAL A 19 9.14 5.87 0.08
CA VAL A 19 7.93 6.71 0.28
C VAL A 19 7.50 6.73 1.75
N GLY A 20 7.72 5.63 2.48
CA GLY A 20 7.23 5.48 3.85
C GLY A 20 5.79 5.00 3.86
N LEU A 21 4.99 5.52 4.80
CA LEU A 21 3.58 5.15 4.97
C LEU A 21 2.75 5.66 3.79
N VAL A 22 2.05 4.75 3.14
CA VAL A 22 1.04 5.00 2.11
C VAL A 22 -0.28 4.49 2.65
N GLY A 23 -0.91 5.33 3.45
CA GLY A 23 -2.17 5.02 4.11
C GLY A 23 -3.36 5.58 3.35
N TYR A 24 -4.37 4.75 3.17
CA TYR A 24 -5.66 5.14 2.59
C TYR A 24 -6.83 4.87 3.53
N GLY A 25 -6.64 4.02 4.54
CA GLY A 25 -7.65 3.78 5.56
C GLY A 25 -8.89 3.02 5.07
N ASP A 26 -8.75 2.13 4.08
CA ASP A 26 -9.88 1.35 3.54
C ASP A 26 -9.99 -0.02 4.22
N LYS A 27 -11.21 -0.47 4.52
CA LYS A 27 -11.46 -1.79 5.14
C LYS A 27 -11.36 -2.93 4.13
N ASP A 28 -11.54 -2.63 2.86
CA ASP A 28 -11.44 -3.57 1.75
C ASP A 28 -10.00 -3.59 1.22
N PHE A 29 -9.32 -4.73 1.40
CA PHE A 29 -7.95 -4.92 0.95
C PHE A 29 -7.76 -4.61 -0.54
N ASN A 30 -8.71 -5.01 -1.40
CA ASN A 30 -8.55 -4.81 -2.84
C ASN A 30 -8.61 -3.33 -3.21
N LYS A 31 -9.44 -2.55 -2.51
CA LYS A 31 -9.51 -1.10 -2.69
C LYS A 31 -8.26 -0.40 -2.17
N ALA A 32 -7.82 -0.76 -0.96
CA ALA A 32 -6.58 -0.22 -0.40
C ALA A 32 -5.39 -0.50 -1.32
N ARG A 33 -5.30 -1.73 -1.85
CA ARG A 33 -4.26 -2.15 -2.79
C ARG A 33 -4.23 -1.32 -4.06
N GLU A 34 -5.37 -1.12 -4.70
CA GLU A 34 -5.47 -0.29 -5.91
C GLU A 34 -5.04 1.15 -5.62
N GLN A 35 -5.57 1.75 -4.55
CA GLN A 35 -5.27 3.12 -4.17
C GLN A 35 -3.79 3.32 -3.83
N VAL A 36 -3.17 2.39 -3.10
CA VAL A 36 -1.74 2.43 -2.77
C VAL A 36 -0.90 2.37 -4.04
N PHE A 37 -1.20 1.46 -4.98
CA PHE A 37 -0.41 1.35 -6.21
C PHE A 37 -0.57 2.58 -7.10
N ASP A 38 -1.76 3.15 -7.20
CA ASP A 38 -1.98 4.37 -7.96
C ASP A 38 -1.29 5.57 -7.33
N ALA A 39 -1.30 5.69 -6.01
CA ALA A 39 -0.56 6.72 -5.29
C ALA A 39 0.95 6.62 -5.52
N LEU A 40 1.48 5.40 -5.52
CA LEU A 40 2.89 5.16 -5.78
C LEU A 40 3.26 5.50 -7.22
N ARG A 41 2.46 5.11 -8.21
CA ARG A 41 2.67 5.53 -9.61
C ARG A 41 2.66 7.04 -9.76
N PHE A 42 1.72 7.71 -9.10
CA PHE A 42 1.64 9.16 -9.09
C PHE A 42 2.88 9.81 -8.46
N PHE A 43 3.31 9.32 -7.28
CA PHE A 43 4.49 9.81 -6.58
C PHE A 43 5.76 9.66 -7.43
N TYR A 44 5.94 8.50 -8.06
CA TYR A 44 7.10 8.23 -8.92
C TYR A 44 6.97 8.83 -10.33
N GLN A 45 5.81 9.36 -10.69
CA GLN A 45 5.47 9.84 -12.04
C GLN A 45 5.74 8.79 -13.12
N ARG A 46 5.41 7.53 -12.82
CA ARG A 46 5.72 6.36 -13.65
C ARG A 46 4.61 5.33 -13.59
N ASP A 47 4.09 4.98 -14.76
CA ASP A 47 3.09 3.91 -14.91
C ASP A 47 3.70 2.53 -15.14
N ASP A 48 4.99 2.49 -15.52
CA ASP A 48 5.74 1.26 -15.87
C ASP A 48 6.39 0.57 -14.67
N ILE A 49 6.11 1.04 -13.46
CA ILE A 49 6.65 0.44 -12.23
C ILE A 49 5.83 -0.79 -11.85
N GLU A 50 6.53 -1.92 -11.67
CA GLU A 50 5.93 -3.14 -11.14
C GLU A 50 6.05 -3.17 -9.62
N PHE A 51 4.93 -3.38 -8.94
CA PHE A 51 4.88 -3.59 -7.49
C PHE A 51 4.79 -5.08 -7.16
N THR A 52 5.48 -5.47 -6.10
CA THR A 52 5.43 -6.80 -5.51
C THR A 52 4.80 -6.66 -4.14
N GLU A 53 3.64 -7.28 -3.95
CA GLU A 53 2.88 -7.20 -2.71
C GLU A 53 3.37 -8.20 -1.67
N GLU A 54 3.39 -7.76 -0.41
CA GLU A 54 3.59 -8.59 0.76
C GLU A 54 2.52 -8.21 1.80
N ILE A 55 1.83 -9.20 2.39
CA ILE A 55 0.84 -8.97 3.44
C ILE A 55 1.49 -9.27 4.78
N ILE A 56 1.55 -8.26 5.64
CA ILE A 56 2.05 -8.33 7.00
C ILE A 56 0.87 -8.02 7.93
N GLU A 57 0.26 -9.05 8.49
CA GLU A 57 -0.88 -8.90 9.39
C GLU A 57 -0.44 -8.35 10.75
N VAL A 58 -1.09 -7.28 11.24
CA VAL A 58 -0.77 -6.61 12.51
C VAL A 58 -2.04 -6.24 13.28
N GLU A 59 -2.62 -7.19 14.02
CA GLU A 59 -3.60 -6.90 15.09
C GLU A 59 -2.91 -7.24 16.43
N GLU A 60 -2.79 -6.44 17.49
CA GLU A 60 -3.41 -5.19 18.00
C GLU A 60 -2.30 -4.21 18.46
#